data_AF-A0A8H4LGN1-F1
#
_entry.id   AF-A0A8H4LGN1-F1
#
_cell.length_a   1.000
_cell.length_b   1.000
_cell.length_c   1.000
_cell.angle_alpha   90.00
_cell.angle_beta   90.00
_cell.angle_gamma   90.00
#
_symmetry.space_group_name_H-M   'P 1'
#
loop_
_entity.id
_entity.type
_entity.pdbx_description
1 polymer ?
#
loop_
_entity_poly.entity_id
_entity_poly.type
_entity_poly.pdbx_seq_one_letter_code
_entity_poly.pdbx_strand_id
1 'polypeptide(L)'
;MPKPRSTRRSAHSAPKNHSDPHPSSSAPDVAEALPPYVHEHHGVADLEKETDSKEEMESEEEGEEPVEQPVKRGRGRPRKHPVSAAPTGPPPKRQRGRPAKATRPGRPPLLERANPDAVAAVVGPEKPYFDAEWTEEDESWLLRDDSQEILAFANITKQDTHLLEAWRVCTQRFRCSPFALLSPLRGLTYQTAVRPEGSDAEPVLWDQEFCRQFSQVLAHPIWRRDVDVLTMVLQYAVICRTDDRRLWKMPPTDSFGPLAQLKTALESSEEPLAKSIHEMHEAARTAAPPKTFSPLSDLMLGLGKDATASHPAEHDTTHQGLRVYAVTTYDLIAIRSAIHGLGDNGVPMFATTEESLKHFHPDRKAAGIPHDYLQLRSFHQRAWLHEQRRIIRALRKE
;
A
#
# COMPACT_ATOMS: atom_id res chain seq x y z
N MET A 1 67.35 -22.54 4.43
CA MET A 1 68.35 -23.07 5.38
C MET A 1 68.16 -22.35 6.71
N PRO A 2 68.34 -22.97 7.91
CA PRO A 2 68.52 -24.38 8.24
C PRO A 2 67.47 -24.95 9.25
N LYS A 3 67.50 -26.29 9.37
CA LYS A 3 66.92 -27.22 10.38
C LYS A 3 67.64 -27.06 11.76
N PRO A 4 67.47 -27.87 12.84
CA PRO A 4 66.79 -29.19 13.02
C PRO A 4 65.96 -29.39 14.34
N ARG A 5 64.95 -30.29 14.34
CA ARG A 5 64.90 -31.68 14.88
C ARG A 5 65.43 -31.91 16.30
N SER A 6 64.60 -32.51 17.17
CA SER A 6 64.96 -33.72 17.95
C SER A 6 63.70 -34.37 18.60
N THR A 7 63.32 -35.59 18.18
CA THR A 7 63.31 -36.88 18.94
C THR A 7 62.09 -37.10 19.85
N ARG A 8 61.14 -38.01 19.60
CA ARG A 8 61.17 -39.50 19.44
C ARG A 8 61.24 -40.26 20.78
N ARG A 9 60.15 -40.95 21.17
CA ARG A 9 60.06 -42.35 21.70
C ARG A 9 58.68 -42.62 22.32
N SER A 10 57.91 -43.58 21.77
CA SER A 10 57.75 -45.00 22.19
C SER A 10 56.64 -45.15 23.24
N ALA A 11 55.47 -45.72 22.92
CA ALA A 11 55.11 -47.11 22.57
C ALA A 11 54.92 -48.05 23.78
N HIS A 12 53.86 -48.87 23.69
CA HIS A 12 53.38 -49.98 24.55
C HIS A 12 52.18 -49.62 25.43
N SER A 13 51.17 -50.46 25.66
CA SER A 13 50.64 -51.69 25.05
C SER A 13 49.33 -52.00 25.80
N ALA A 14 48.35 -52.64 25.15
CA ALA A 14 47.04 -53.12 25.66
C ALA A 14 47.17 -54.08 26.89
N PRO A 15 46.11 -54.55 27.62
CA PRO A 15 44.81 -55.05 27.08
C PRO A 15 43.52 -55.02 27.98
N LYS A 16 42.35 -55.33 27.34
CA LYS A 16 41.17 -56.19 27.72
C LYS A 16 40.65 -56.18 29.19
N ASN A 17 39.37 -56.32 29.55
CA ASN A 17 38.06 -56.67 28.95
C ASN A 17 36.96 -56.58 30.06
N HIS A 18 35.67 -56.64 29.66
CA HIS A 18 34.43 -56.95 30.43
C HIS A 18 33.81 -55.84 31.30
N SER A 19 32.49 -55.67 31.45
CA SER A 19 31.24 -56.06 30.74
C SER A 19 30.07 -55.43 31.52
N ASP A 20 29.22 -54.63 30.83
CA ASP A 20 27.77 -54.37 31.04
C ASP A 20 27.22 -53.70 32.34
N PRO A 21 25.98 -53.12 32.38
CA PRO A 21 24.95 -52.92 31.33
C PRO A 21 24.37 -51.48 31.20
N HIS A 22 23.53 -51.29 30.17
CA HIS A 22 22.64 -50.14 29.84
C HIS A 22 21.61 -49.78 30.96
N PRO A 23 21.07 -48.53 30.99
CA PRO A 23 19.92 -48.10 30.16
C PRO A 23 20.15 -46.71 29.49
N SER A 24 19.84 -46.55 28.20
CA SER A 24 18.58 -45.97 27.70
C SER A 24 18.21 -44.62 28.33
N SER A 25 18.51 -43.51 27.64
CA SER A 25 17.53 -42.45 27.41
C SER A 25 18.04 -41.50 26.34
N SER A 26 17.43 -41.60 25.17
CA SER A 26 17.52 -40.66 24.06
C SER A 26 16.74 -39.40 24.45
N ALA A 27 17.39 -38.24 24.44
CA ALA A 27 16.71 -36.95 24.44
C ALA A 27 16.92 -36.30 23.07
N PRO A 28 15.85 -35.92 22.35
CA PRO A 28 15.96 -35.22 21.08
C PRO A 28 16.34 -33.75 21.31
N ASP A 29 17.12 -33.21 20.37
CA ASP A 29 17.26 -31.77 20.16
C ASP A 29 15.86 -31.17 20.04
N VAL A 30 15.48 -30.38 21.04
CA VAL A 30 14.26 -29.59 21.03
C VAL A 30 14.55 -28.39 20.14
N ALA A 31 14.22 -28.52 18.86
CA ALA A 31 13.90 -27.36 18.04
C ALA A 31 12.82 -26.58 18.79
N GLU A 32 13.15 -25.36 19.16
CA GLU A 32 12.26 -24.40 19.78
C GLU A 32 11.09 -24.16 18.81
N ALA A 33 10.00 -24.90 19.04
CA ALA A 33 8.79 -24.77 18.26
C ALA A 33 8.25 -23.36 18.44
N LEU A 34 7.95 -22.70 17.32
CA LEU A 34 7.30 -21.40 17.27
C LEU A 34 6.09 -21.37 18.23
N PRO A 35 5.82 -20.23 18.89
CA PRO A 35 4.48 -20.01 19.42
C PRO A 35 3.48 -20.18 18.27
N PRO A 36 2.37 -20.91 18.47
CA PRO A 36 1.37 -21.10 17.43
C PRO A 36 0.94 -19.73 16.89
N TYR A 37 0.89 -19.61 15.57
CA TYR A 37 0.20 -18.52 14.88
C TYR A 37 -1.25 -18.52 15.37
N VAL A 38 -1.55 -17.65 16.33
CA VAL A 38 -2.91 -17.47 16.83
C VAL A 38 -3.61 -16.66 15.75
N HIS A 39 -4.36 -17.33 14.88
CA HIS A 39 -5.53 -16.70 14.29
C HIS A 39 -6.42 -16.29 15.47
N GLU A 40 -6.57 -14.99 15.70
CA GLU A 40 -7.63 -14.47 16.55
C GLU A 40 -8.97 -14.79 15.89
N HIS A 41 -9.41 -16.04 16.07
CA HIS A 41 -10.80 -16.40 15.95
C HIS A 41 -11.55 -15.60 17.00
N HIS A 42 -12.20 -14.53 16.56
CA HIS A 42 -13.14 -13.79 17.37
C HIS A 42 -14.22 -14.78 17.83
N GLY A 43 -14.18 -15.09 19.13
CA GLY A 43 -15.07 -16.03 19.76
C GLY A 43 -16.50 -15.50 19.74
N VAL A 44 -17.39 -16.31 19.18
CA VAL A 44 -18.84 -16.15 19.28
C VAL A 44 -19.21 -16.33 20.75
N ALA A 45 -19.65 -15.26 21.40
CA ALA A 45 -20.37 -15.34 22.66
C ALA A 45 -21.86 -15.39 22.34
N ASP A 46 -22.45 -16.58 22.51
CA ASP A 46 -23.89 -16.79 22.52
C ASP A 46 -24.52 -15.90 23.61
N LEU A 47 -25.32 -14.93 23.18
CA LEU A 47 -26.18 -14.14 24.05
C LEU A 47 -27.61 -14.35 23.59
N GLU A 48 -28.26 -15.33 24.23
CA GLU A 48 -29.70 -15.47 24.25
C GLU A 48 -30.31 -14.13 24.69
N LYS A 49 -31.10 -13.50 23.81
CA LYS A 49 -32.00 -12.42 24.20
C LYS A 49 -33.41 -12.73 23.71
N GLU A 50 -34.24 -13.05 24.68
CA GLU A 50 -35.67 -12.88 24.69
C GLU A 50 -36.05 -11.53 24.08
N THR A 51 -36.97 -11.53 23.12
CA THR A 51 -37.70 -10.33 22.73
C THR A 51 -39.18 -10.58 22.96
N ASP A 52 -39.68 -9.93 24.00
CA ASP A 52 -41.09 -9.78 24.35
C ASP A 52 -41.59 -8.42 23.85
N SER A 53 -42.68 -8.48 23.08
CA SER A 53 -43.80 -7.53 22.96
C SER A 53 -43.64 -6.07 22.48
N LYS A 54 -44.67 -5.69 21.69
CA LYS A 54 -45.26 -4.36 21.39
C LYS A 54 -44.52 -3.48 20.37
N GLU A 55 -45.19 -2.75 19.47
CA GLU A 55 -46.59 -2.32 19.38
C GLU A 55 -46.90 -1.99 17.91
N GLU A 56 -48.11 -2.34 17.47
CA GLU A 56 -48.71 -1.87 16.22
C GLU A 56 -48.98 -0.35 16.31
N MET A 57 -48.69 0.39 15.24
CA MET A 57 -49.39 1.66 15.02
C MET A 57 -49.60 1.89 13.52
N GLU A 58 -50.87 2.17 13.23
CA GLU A 58 -51.50 2.23 11.93
C GLU A 58 -51.09 3.43 11.08
N SER A 59 -51.25 3.19 9.79
CA SER A 59 -51.46 4.09 8.64
C SER A 59 -51.90 5.52 8.92
N GLU A 60 -51.32 6.47 8.17
CA GLU A 60 -52.09 7.49 7.45
C GLU A 60 -51.52 7.71 6.04
N GLU A 61 -52.45 7.84 5.12
CA GLU A 61 -52.38 7.86 3.67
C GLU A 61 -52.42 9.32 3.16
N GLU A 62 -52.26 9.48 1.85
CA GLU A 62 -52.57 10.65 1.01
C GLU A 62 -51.45 11.64 0.64
N GLY A 63 -51.29 11.83 -0.67
CA GLY A 63 -50.63 12.98 -1.26
C GLY A 63 -50.00 12.77 -2.63
N GLU A 64 -50.76 12.31 -3.63
CA GLU A 64 -50.37 12.43 -5.05
C GLU A 64 -50.57 13.88 -5.54
N GLU A 65 -49.56 14.49 -6.16
CA GLU A 65 -49.76 15.35 -7.35
C GLU A 65 -48.50 15.38 -8.25
N PRO A 66 -48.65 15.39 -9.59
CA PRO A 66 -47.56 15.26 -10.55
C PRO A 66 -47.14 16.60 -11.15
N VAL A 67 -45.83 16.87 -11.30
CA VAL A 67 -45.35 18.05 -12.06
C VAL A 67 -44.19 17.71 -13.01
N GLU A 68 -44.57 17.63 -14.28
CA GLU A 68 -43.95 18.18 -15.49
C GLU A 68 -42.43 18.02 -15.75
N GLN A 69 -42.12 17.22 -16.78
CA GLN A 69 -40.85 17.24 -17.51
C GLN A 69 -40.84 18.34 -18.59
N PRO A 70 -39.74 19.11 -18.75
CA PRO A 70 -39.49 19.83 -19.99
C PRO A 70 -38.45 19.14 -20.90
N VAL A 71 -39.01 18.51 -21.94
CA VAL A 71 -38.67 18.57 -23.38
C VAL A 71 -37.23 18.98 -23.79
N LYS A 72 -36.60 18.05 -24.50
CA LYS A 72 -35.41 18.17 -25.36
C LYS A 72 -35.53 19.33 -26.37
N ARG A 73 -34.50 20.18 -26.47
CA ARG A 73 -34.25 21.03 -27.65
C ARG A 73 -32.83 20.83 -28.18
N GLY A 74 -32.73 20.11 -29.30
CA GLY A 74 -31.53 20.05 -30.12
C GLY A 74 -31.39 21.29 -31.01
N ARG A 75 -30.19 21.87 -31.06
CA ARG A 75 -29.68 22.82 -32.08
C ARG A 75 -28.15 22.77 -31.96
N GLY A 76 -27.30 22.74 -32.98
CA GLY A 76 -27.44 22.75 -34.42
C GLY A 76 -25.99 22.65 -34.95
N ARG A 77 -25.75 21.73 -35.89
CA ARG A 77 -24.42 21.48 -36.47
C ARG A 77 -24.21 22.45 -37.65
N PRO A 78 -23.17 23.29 -37.68
CA PRO A 78 -22.93 24.17 -38.82
C PRO A 78 -22.51 23.35 -40.05
N ARG A 79 -23.27 23.47 -41.14
CA ARG A 79 -22.95 22.92 -42.46
C ARG A 79 -22.00 23.87 -43.21
N LYS A 80 -21.06 23.26 -43.93
CA LYS A 80 -20.13 23.85 -44.89
C LYS A 80 -20.89 24.53 -46.04
N HIS A 81 -20.43 25.71 -46.46
CA HIS A 81 -20.73 26.27 -47.78
C HIS A 81 -19.64 25.88 -48.80
N PRO A 82 -19.99 25.76 -50.10
CA PRO A 82 -19.05 25.35 -51.14
C PRO A 82 -18.78 26.43 -52.21
N VAL A 83 -17.74 26.15 -52.99
CA VAL A 83 -17.40 26.55 -54.39
C VAL A 83 -16.95 27.98 -54.70
N SER A 84 -15.73 28.06 -55.28
CA SER A 84 -15.38 28.62 -56.63
C SER A 84 -13.98 29.24 -56.56
N ALA A 85 -13.05 29.23 -57.52
CA ALA A 85 -12.81 28.57 -58.79
C ALA A 85 -11.28 28.74 -59.05
N ALA A 86 -10.68 27.86 -59.85
CA ALA A 86 -9.26 27.89 -60.22
C ALA A 86 -8.93 29.10 -61.15
N PRO A 87 -7.64 29.43 -61.41
CA PRO A 87 -6.89 28.65 -62.41
C PRO A 87 -5.35 28.51 -62.21
N THR A 88 -4.84 27.44 -62.84
CA THR A 88 -3.57 27.30 -63.59
C THR A 88 -2.21 27.45 -62.90
N GLY A 89 -1.51 26.31 -62.80
CA GLY A 89 -0.06 26.19 -62.71
C GLY A 89 0.36 24.96 -61.88
N PRO A 90 1.22 24.05 -62.38
CA PRO A 90 1.69 22.92 -61.57
C PRO A 90 2.70 23.44 -60.51
N PRO A 91 2.43 23.31 -59.20
CA PRO A 91 3.39 23.72 -58.19
C PRO A 91 4.51 22.68 -58.07
N PRO A 92 5.77 23.12 -57.85
CA PRO A 92 6.92 22.22 -57.74
C PRO A 92 6.81 21.31 -56.51
N LYS A 93 7.22 20.04 -56.69
CA LYS A 93 7.35 19.03 -55.63
C LYS A 93 8.33 19.51 -54.55
N ARG A 94 7.83 20.22 -53.53
CA ARG A 94 8.57 20.45 -52.29
C ARG A 94 8.57 19.14 -51.49
N GLN A 95 9.72 18.46 -51.50
CA GLN A 95 10.06 17.47 -50.48
C GLN A 95 9.85 18.11 -49.11
N ARG A 96 8.79 17.72 -48.39
CA ARG A 96 8.69 17.99 -46.97
C ARG A 96 9.75 17.14 -46.29
N GLY A 97 10.95 17.71 -46.12
CA GLY A 97 11.94 17.23 -45.19
C GLY A 97 11.26 17.10 -43.83
N ARG A 98 11.12 15.86 -43.36
CA ARG A 98 10.73 15.54 -42.00
C ARG A 98 11.70 16.28 -41.08
N PRO A 99 11.26 17.16 -40.17
CA PRO A 99 12.18 17.82 -39.27
C PRO A 99 12.90 16.72 -38.49
N ALA A 100 14.23 16.70 -38.64
CA ALA A 100 15.10 15.83 -37.85
C ALA A 100 14.77 16.10 -36.39
N LYS A 101 14.35 15.05 -35.70
CA LYS A 101 14.04 15.03 -34.28
C LYS A 101 15.28 15.52 -33.55
N ALA A 102 15.27 16.78 -33.13
CA ALA A 102 16.30 17.34 -32.27
C ALA A 102 16.42 16.42 -31.05
N THR A 103 17.56 15.74 -30.96
CA THR A 103 17.93 14.89 -29.85
C THR A 103 17.97 15.79 -28.62
N ARG A 104 16.92 15.73 -27.79
CA ARG A 104 16.95 16.34 -26.46
C ARG A 104 18.17 15.78 -25.73
N PRO A 105 19.15 16.59 -25.32
CA PRO A 105 20.20 16.13 -24.43
C PRO A 105 19.54 15.88 -23.07
N GLY A 106 19.56 14.64 -22.59
CA GLY A 106 19.03 14.28 -21.27
C GLY A 106 18.00 13.15 -21.23
N ARG A 107 17.73 12.42 -22.32
CA ARG A 107 17.08 11.11 -22.19
C ARG A 107 18.17 10.05 -22.01
N PRO A 108 18.27 9.37 -20.85
CA PRO A 108 19.09 8.16 -20.74
C PRO A 108 18.65 7.16 -21.82
N PRO A 109 19.55 6.27 -22.28
CA PRO A 109 19.21 5.23 -23.23
C PRO A 109 17.93 4.50 -22.80
N LEU A 110 17.05 4.20 -23.75
CA LEU A 110 15.91 3.31 -23.55
C LEU A 110 16.42 2.03 -22.89
N LEU A 111 16.08 1.85 -21.61
CA LEU A 111 16.35 0.64 -20.84
C LEU A 111 15.80 -0.56 -21.61
N GLU A 112 16.73 -1.30 -22.20
CA GLU A 112 16.97 -2.73 -22.03
C GLU A 112 15.77 -3.57 -21.55
N ARG A 113 15.59 -4.72 -22.21
CA ARG A 113 14.69 -5.82 -21.84
C ARG A 113 14.57 -5.95 -20.32
N ALA A 114 13.36 -6.21 -19.83
CA ALA A 114 13.05 -6.44 -18.42
C ALA A 114 14.18 -7.23 -17.73
N ASN A 115 15.04 -6.51 -17.02
CA ASN A 115 16.11 -7.10 -16.26
C ASN A 115 15.45 -7.96 -15.17
N PRO A 116 15.68 -9.29 -15.11
CA PRO A 116 15.08 -10.15 -14.10
C PRO A 116 15.37 -9.65 -12.67
N ASP A 117 16.52 -9.03 -12.44
CA ASP A 117 16.88 -8.46 -11.15
C ASP A 117 16.01 -7.24 -10.81
N ALA A 118 15.67 -6.42 -11.81
CA ALA A 118 14.78 -5.27 -11.63
C ALA A 118 13.33 -5.71 -11.36
N VAL A 119 12.90 -6.83 -11.92
CA VAL A 119 11.60 -7.43 -11.59
C VAL A 119 11.65 -7.99 -10.17
N ALA A 120 12.69 -8.76 -9.83
CA ALA A 120 12.85 -9.36 -8.51
C ALA A 120 12.96 -8.31 -7.39
N ALA A 121 13.52 -7.14 -7.67
CA ALA A 121 13.54 -6.02 -6.72
C ALA A 121 12.14 -5.47 -6.39
N VAL A 122 11.17 -5.61 -7.29
CA VAL A 122 9.80 -5.10 -7.10
C VAL A 122 8.86 -6.18 -6.55
N VAL A 123 8.90 -7.38 -7.14
CA VAL A 123 7.95 -8.47 -6.82
C VAL A 123 8.55 -9.61 -6.02
N GLY A 124 9.83 -9.50 -5.65
CA GLY A 124 10.59 -10.57 -5.01
C GLY A 124 11.13 -11.62 -5.99
N PRO A 125 12.06 -12.48 -5.54
CA PRO A 125 12.66 -13.50 -6.38
C PRO A 125 11.63 -14.56 -6.81
N GLU A 126 11.90 -15.24 -7.92
CA GLU A 126 11.00 -16.29 -8.44
C GLU A 126 11.01 -17.54 -7.54
N LYS A 127 12.17 -17.82 -6.92
CA LYS A 127 12.32 -18.85 -5.90
C LYS A 127 12.85 -18.22 -4.62
N PRO A 128 12.39 -18.64 -3.43
CA PRO A 128 12.96 -18.19 -2.18
C PRO A 128 14.44 -18.60 -2.10
N TYR A 129 15.21 -17.80 -1.37
CA TYR A 129 16.55 -18.18 -0.95
C TYR A 129 16.44 -18.73 0.48
N PHE A 130 16.83 -19.99 0.66
CA PHE A 130 16.83 -20.64 1.97
C PHE A 130 18.16 -20.39 2.68
N ASP A 131 18.05 -20.00 3.94
CA ASP A 131 19.18 -19.71 4.82
C ASP A 131 18.79 -20.03 6.27
N ALA A 132 19.68 -19.72 7.22
CA ALA A 132 19.40 -19.93 8.64
C ALA A 132 18.20 -19.10 9.16
N GLU A 133 17.82 -18.03 8.45
CA GLU A 133 16.69 -17.15 8.80
C GLU A 133 15.40 -17.50 8.04
N TRP A 134 15.42 -18.44 7.10
CA TRP A 134 14.27 -18.87 6.29
C TRP A 134 14.43 -20.31 5.77
N THR A 135 13.68 -21.24 6.34
CA THR A 135 13.76 -22.67 6.00
C THR A 135 12.71 -23.12 4.98
N GLU A 136 12.83 -24.36 4.50
CA GLU A 136 11.80 -24.97 3.66
C GLU A 136 10.48 -25.20 4.42
N GLU A 137 10.55 -25.44 5.73
CA GLU A 137 9.34 -25.54 6.57
C GLU A 137 8.61 -24.20 6.65
N ASP A 138 9.35 -23.09 6.83
CA ASP A 138 8.77 -21.74 6.85
C ASP A 138 8.03 -21.42 5.56
N GLU A 139 8.65 -21.74 4.42
CA GLU A 139 8.07 -21.52 3.10
C GLU A 139 6.84 -22.41 2.87
N SER A 140 6.90 -23.68 3.28
CA SER A 140 5.79 -24.62 3.17
C SER A 140 4.60 -24.18 4.02
N TRP A 141 4.87 -23.62 5.20
CA TRP A 141 3.83 -23.10 6.08
C TRP A 141 3.14 -21.86 5.49
N LEU A 142 3.90 -20.97 4.84
CA LEU A 142 3.36 -19.77 4.18
C LEU A 142 2.53 -20.10 2.92
N LEU A 143 2.86 -21.20 2.24
CA LEU A 143 2.22 -21.62 0.98
C LEU A 143 1.05 -22.59 1.17
N ARG A 144 0.55 -22.77 2.39
CA ARG A 144 -0.55 -23.71 2.62
C ARG A 144 -1.79 -23.30 1.82
N ASP A 145 -2.35 -24.28 1.10
CA ASP A 145 -3.48 -24.11 0.18
C ASP A 145 -4.78 -23.67 0.88
N ASP A 146 -4.85 -23.76 2.20
CA ASP A 146 -5.99 -23.35 3.03
C ASP A 146 -5.98 -21.86 3.44
N SER A 147 -4.92 -21.12 3.10
CA SER A 147 -4.84 -19.69 3.42
C SER A 147 -5.78 -18.83 2.57
N GLN A 148 -6.45 -17.87 3.21
CA GLN A 148 -7.41 -16.98 2.55
C GLN A 148 -6.75 -16.14 1.44
N GLU A 149 -5.48 -15.79 1.61
CA GLU A 149 -4.70 -15.01 0.67
C GLU A 149 -4.40 -15.79 -0.61
N ILE A 150 -4.01 -17.07 -0.48
CA ILE A 150 -3.76 -17.94 -1.64
C ILE A 150 -5.04 -18.15 -2.44
N LEU A 151 -6.18 -18.35 -1.76
CA LEU A 151 -7.49 -18.41 -2.40
C LEU A 151 -7.84 -17.08 -3.10
N ALA A 152 -7.59 -15.94 -2.46
CA ALA A 152 -7.83 -14.63 -3.04
C ALA A 152 -7.00 -14.36 -4.30
N PHE A 153 -5.74 -14.84 -4.36
CA PHE A 153 -4.95 -14.75 -5.58
C PHE A 153 -5.55 -15.56 -6.73
N ALA A 154 -6.19 -16.69 -6.41
CA ALA A 154 -6.84 -17.52 -7.42
C ALA A 154 -8.01 -16.80 -8.11
N ASN A 155 -8.65 -15.89 -7.38
CA ASN A 155 -9.80 -15.10 -7.81
C ASN A 155 -9.44 -13.87 -8.64
N ILE A 156 -8.15 -13.60 -8.90
CA ILE A 156 -7.74 -12.49 -9.78
C ILE A 156 -8.06 -12.83 -11.24
N THR A 157 -8.89 -12.00 -11.84
CA THR A 157 -9.40 -12.12 -13.20
C THR A 157 -9.04 -10.92 -14.07
N LYS A 158 -9.49 -10.95 -15.33
CA LYS A 158 -9.42 -9.81 -16.26
C LYS A 158 -10.26 -8.60 -15.85
N GLN A 159 -11.19 -8.75 -14.89
CA GLN A 159 -12.05 -7.66 -14.43
C GLN A 159 -11.35 -6.77 -13.38
N ASP A 160 -10.26 -7.24 -12.78
CA ASP A 160 -9.44 -6.56 -11.77
C ASP A 160 -8.56 -5.45 -12.34
N THR A 161 -9.18 -4.57 -13.11
CA THR A 161 -8.51 -3.48 -13.83
C THR A 161 -7.96 -2.42 -12.88
N HIS A 162 -8.61 -2.17 -11.75
CA HIS A 162 -8.13 -1.22 -10.74
C HIS A 162 -6.93 -1.76 -9.96
N LEU A 163 -6.90 -3.06 -9.66
CA LEU A 163 -5.71 -3.68 -9.07
C LEU A 163 -4.52 -3.58 -10.03
N LEU A 164 -4.73 -3.85 -11.32
CA LEU A 164 -3.72 -3.68 -12.35
C LEU A 164 -3.22 -2.23 -12.45
N GLU A 165 -4.11 -1.26 -12.29
CA GLU A 165 -3.77 0.16 -12.28
C GLU A 165 -2.93 0.54 -11.07
N ALA A 166 -3.31 0.09 -9.87
CA ALA A 166 -2.54 0.30 -8.64
C ALA A 166 -1.11 -0.23 -8.81
N TRP A 167 -0.98 -1.46 -9.32
CA TRP A 167 0.31 -2.07 -9.65
C TRP A 167 1.18 -1.22 -10.58
N ARG A 168 0.58 -0.64 -11.64
CA ARG A 168 1.28 0.23 -12.59
C ARG A 168 1.79 1.50 -11.91
N VAL A 169 0.95 2.12 -11.09
CA VAL A 169 1.31 3.36 -10.38
C VAL A 169 2.41 3.09 -9.36
N CYS A 170 2.25 2.07 -8.49
CA CYS A 170 3.25 1.69 -7.48
C CYS A 170 4.63 1.44 -8.11
N THR A 171 4.67 0.54 -9.10
CA THR A 171 5.92 0.11 -9.72
C THR A 171 6.63 1.25 -10.45
N GLN A 172 5.89 2.14 -11.11
CA GLN A 172 6.51 3.19 -11.90
C GLN A 172 6.87 4.44 -11.10
N ARG A 173 6.01 4.81 -10.15
CA ARG A 173 6.17 6.02 -9.35
C ARG A 173 7.11 5.79 -8.17
N PHE A 174 6.95 4.66 -7.49
CA PHE A 174 7.60 4.34 -6.22
C PHE A 174 8.56 3.15 -6.29
N ARG A 175 8.65 2.46 -7.46
CA ARG A 175 9.60 1.35 -7.69
C ARG A 175 9.45 0.19 -6.70
N CYS A 176 8.22 -0.04 -6.23
CA CYS A 176 7.90 -1.12 -5.29
C CYS A 176 6.52 -1.70 -5.57
N SER A 177 6.23 -2.85 -4.97
CA SER A 177 4.91 -3.48 -5.03
C SER A 177 3.89 -2.74 -4.16
N PRO A 178 2.58 -2.88 -4.45
CA PRO A 178 1.52 -2.43 -3.56
C PRO A 178 1.67 -2.94 -2.10
N PHE A 179 2.10 -4.20 -1.92
CA PHE A 179 2.32 -4.77 -0.58
C PHE A 179 3.48 -4.11 0.16
N ALA A 180 4.56 -3.76 -0.53
CA ALA A 180 5.68 -3.05 0.08
C ALA A 180 5.32 -1.61 0.51
N LEU A 181 4.31 -0.98 -0.13
CA LEU A 181 3.77 0.32 0.29
C LEU A 181 2.88 0.18 1.54
N LEU A 182 1.96 -0.79 1.53
CA LEU A 182 1.05 -1.09 2.64
C LEU A 182 1.59 -2.23 3.51
N SER A 183 2.86 -2.11 3.90
CA SER A 183 3.55 -3.14 4.68
C SER A 183 3.51 -2.84 6.18
N PRO A 184 3.31 -3.85 7.04
CA PRO A 184 3.51 -3.74 8.47
C PRO A 184 4.90 -3.23 8.86
N LEU A 185 5.93 -3.48 8.04
CA LEU A 185 7.28 -2.91 8.24
C LEU A 185 7.33 -1.38 8.09
N ARG A 186 6.32 -0.79 7.45
CA ARG A 186 6.08 0.65 7.37
C ARG A 186 4.99 1.11 8.34
N GLY A 187 4.56 0.26 9.27
CA GLY A 187 3.45 0.52 10.17
C GLY A 187 2.12 0.70 9.44
N LEU A 188 1.93 0.11 8.25
CA LEU A 188 0.70 0.19 7.48
C LEU A 188 0.14 -1.21 7.24
N THR A 189 -1.18 -1.34 7.19
CA THR A 189 -1.82 -2.51 6.63
C THR A 189 -3.06 -2.09 5.84
N TYR A 190 -3.56 -2.95 4.98
CA TYR A 190 -4.88 -2.77 4.37
C TYR A 190 -5.93 -3.43 5.26
N GLN A 191 -7.06 -2.74 5.48
CA GLN A 191 -8.24 -3.31 6.12
C GLN A 191 -9.47 -3.02 5.26
N THR A 192 -10.28 -4.05 5.01
CA THR A 192 -11.54 -3.87 4.31
C THR A 192 -12.49 -2.99 5.14
N ALA A 193 -13.08 -1.97 4.50
CA ALA A 193 -14.02 -1.08 5.18
C ALA A 193 -15.36 -1.76 5.52
N VAL A 194 -15.67 -2.87 4.82
CA VAL A 194 -16.90 -3.64 4.99
C VAL A 194 -16.52 -5.11 5.00
N ARG A 195 -16.64 -5.76 6.16
CA ARG A 195 -16.74 -7.22 6.22
C ARG A 195 -18.20 -7.54 6.49
N PRO A 196 -19.00 -7.93 5.49
CA PRO A 196 -20.36 -8.35 5.76
C PRO A 196 -20.29 -9.65 6.55
N GLU A 197 -20.73 -9.62 7.81
CA GLU A 197 -20.86 -10.82 8.63
C GLU A 197 -21.76 -11.84 7.92
N GLY A 198 -21.30 -13.09 7.84
CA GLY A 198 -22.06 -14.17 7.20
C GLY A 198 -22.10 -14.16 5.67
N SER A 199 -21.28 -13.34 5.00
CA SER A 199 -21.18 -13.39 3.55
C SER A 199 -20.30 -14.55 3.08
N ASP A 200 -20.86 -15.45 2.27
CA ASP A 200 -20.15 -16.46 1.45
C ASP A 200 -19.31 -15.81 0.32
N ALA A 201 -19.01 -14.52 0.41
CA ALA A 201 -18.21 -13.84 -0.59
C ALA A 201 -16.81 -14.45 -0.62
N GLU A 202 -16.39 -14.81 -1.84
CA GLU A 202 -15.04 -15.23 -2.15
C GLU A 202 -14.01 -14.28 -1.52
N PRO A 203 -12.91 -14.80 -0.95
CA PRO A 203 -11.91 -13.96 -0.32
C PRO A 203 -11.32 -13.02 -1.37
N VAL A 204 -11.48 -11.71 -1.15
CA VAL A 204 -10.85 -10.66 -1.94
C VAL A 204 -9.86 -9.98 -1.04
N LEU A 205 -8.59 -10.00 -1.44
CA LEU A 205 -7.54 -9.33 -0.69
C LEU A 205 -7.78 -7.83 -0.67
N TRP A 206 -7.94 -7.19 -1.82
CA TRP A 206 -8.15 -5.74 -1.95
C TRP A 206 -9.40 -5.46 -2.76
N ASP A 207 -10.33 -4.69 -2.21
CA ASP A 207 -11.57 -4.40 -2.92
C ASP A 207 -11.34 -3.45 -4.12
N GLN A 208 -12.26 -3.49 -5.10
CA GLN A 208 -12.13 -2.70 -6.34
C GLN A 208 -12.13 -1.20 -6.07
N GLU A 209 -12.94 -0.75 -5.13
CA GLU A 209 -13.09 0.67 -4.80
C GLU A 209 -11.83 1.18 -4.10
N PHE A 210 -11.27 0.41 -3.16
CA PHE A 210 -9.97 0.66 -2.57
C PHE A 210 -8.90 0.78 -3.64
N CYS A 211 -8.77 -0.21 -4.53
CA CYS A 211 -7.77 -0.18 -5.61
C CYS A 211 -7.92 1.06 -6.51
N ARG A 212 -9.16 1.46 -6.81
CA ARG A 212 -9.47 2.64 -7.61
C ARG A 212 -9.03 3.92 -6.91
N GLN A 213 -9.42 4.12 -5.65
CA GLN A 213 -9.05 5.29 -4.86
C GLN A 213 -7.53 5.34 -4.62
N PHE A 214 -6.92 4.19 -4.34
CA PHE A 214 -5.50 4.05 -4.09
C PHE A 214 -4.70 4.48 -5.32
N SER A 215 -5.08 4.00 -6.50
CA SER A 215 -4.45 4.40 -7.77
C SER A 215 -4.52 5.91 -8.01
N GLN A 216 -5.67 6.53 -7.74
CA GLN A 216 -5.88 7.97 -7.90
C GLN A 216 -4.99 8.78 -6.95
N VAL A 217 -4.94 8.39 -5.68
CA VAL A 217 -4.09 9.02 -4.67
C VAL A 217 -2.62 8.88 -5.06
N LEU A 218 -2.14 7.66 -5.34
CA LEU A 218 -0.73 7.37 -5.65
C LEU A 218 -0.21 8.11 -6.89
N ALA A 219 -1.05 8.36 -7.89
CA ALA A 219 -0.65 9.03 -9.12
C ALA A 219 -0.36 10.52 -8.93
N HIS A 220 -0.86 11.12 -7.84
CA HIS A 220 -0.76 12.55 -7.59
C HIS A 220 0.71 13.02 -7.44
N PRO A 221 1.09 14.18 -8.01
CA PRO A 221 2.49 14.62 -7.99
C PRO A 221 2.98 15.10 -6.62
N ILE A 222 2.09 15.39 -5.67
CA ILE A 222 2.43 15.95 -4.34
C ILE A 222 3.44 15.10 -3.57
N TRP A 223 3.44 13.77 -3.78
CA TRP A 223 4.36 12.84 -3.13
C TRP A 223 5.81 13.01 -3.58
N ARG A 224 6.07 13.68 -4.71
CA ARG A 224 7.43 13.84 -5.29
C ARG A 224 8.20 12.52 -5.50
N ARG A 225 7.49 11.38 -5.56
CA ARG A 225 8.05 10.00 -5.61
C ARG A 225 8.72 9.55 -4.31
N ASP A 226 8.46 10.25 -3.22
CA ASP A 226 8.91 9.90 -1.89
C ASP A 226 7.88 8.99 -1.22
N VAL A 227 8.31 7.76 -0.90
CA VAL A 227 7.46 6.76 -0.25
C VAL A 227 7.20 7.15 1.20
N ASP A 228 8.16 7.75 1.89
CA ASP A 228 8.03 8.05 3.31
C ASP A 228 7.06 9.22 3.53
N VAL A 229 7.01 10.18 2.59
CA VAL A 229 5.96 11.22 2.58
C VAL A 229 4.57 10.61 2.40
N LEU A 230 4.41 9.67 1.46
CA LEU A 230 3.14 8.97 1.26
C LEU A 230 2.74 8.15 2.50
N THR A 231 3.68 7.38 3.06
CA THR A 231 3.48 6.60 4.28
C THR A 231 3.05 7.51 5.43
N MET A 232 3.73 8.64 5.63
CA MET A 232 3.39 9.59 6.68
C MET A 232 1.96 10.10 6.54
N VAL A 233 1.51 10.43 5.32
CA VAL A 233 0.15 10.93 5.08
C VAL A 233 -0.90 9.82 5.25
N LEU A 234 -0.62 8.60 4.82
CA LEU A 234 -1.51 7.45 5.05
C LEU A 234 -1.69 7.16 6.54
N GLN A 235 -0.58 7.11 7.29
CA GLN A 235 -0.62 6.93 8.75
C GLN A 235 -1.39 8.07 9.41
N TYR A 236 -1.11 9.31 9.03
CA TYR A 236 -1.78 10.48 9.60
C TYR A 236 -3.29 10.49 9.32
N ALA A 237 -3.72 10.06 8.14
CA ALA A 237 -5.14 9.94 7.81
C ALA A 237 -5.84 8.93 8.74
N VAL A 238 -5.25 7.75 8.94
CA VAL A 238 -5.77 6.74 9.87
C VAL A 238 -5.80 7.29 11.30
N ILE A 239 -4.69 7.89 11.76
CA ILE A 239 -4.58 8.52 13.09
C ILE A 239 -5.70 9.54 13.32
N CYS A 240 -5.99 10.39 12.34
CA CYS A 240 -7.03 11.40 12.49
C CYS A 240 -8.43 10.77 12.50
N ARG A 241 -8.68 9.73 11.68
CA ARG A 241 -9.97 9.04 11.63
C ARG A 241 -10.26 8.27 12.92
N THR A 242 -9.25 7.62 13.48
CA THR A 242 -9.40 6.76 14.67
C THR A 242 -9.11 7.48 15.98
N ASP A 243 -8.69 8.75 15.91
CA ASP A 243 -8.20 9.53 17.04
C ASP A 243 -7.11 8.79 17.85
N ASP A 244 -6.19 8.12 17.13
CA ASP A 244 -5.15 7.29 17.75
C ASP A 244 -4.24 8.15 18.64
N ARG A 245 -4.21 7.81 19.95
CA ARG A 245 -3.42 8.51 20.98
C ARG A 245 -2.09 7.84 21.31
N ARG A 246 -1.68 6.81 20.55
CA ARG A 246 -0.36 6.20 20.68
C ARG A 246 0.73 7.16 20.22
N LEU A 247 1.94 6.96 20.74
CA LEU A 247 3.08 7.76 20.32
C LEU A 247 3.44 7.43 18.87
N TRP A 248 3.18 8.36 17.96
CA TRP A 248 3.42 8.17 16.54
C TRP A 248 4.89 8.38 16.16
N LYS A 249 5.52 7.30 15.69
CA LYS A 249 6.86 7.34 15.08
C LYS A 249 6.75 7.87 13.66
N MET A 250 6.81 9.19 13.52
CA MET A 250 6.66 9.85 12.22
C MET A 250 7.75 9.37 11.22
N PRO A 251 7.39 8.96 9.99
CA PRO A 251 8.35 8.50 8.99
C PRO A 251 9.47 9.52 8.72
N PRO A 252 10.68 9.06 8.36
CA PRO A 252 11.82 9.93 8.10
C PRO A 252 11.57 10.74 6.83
N THR A 253 11.14 11.99 7.00
CA THR A 253 10.92 12.92 5.89
C THR A 253 11.70 14.21 6.16
N ASP A 254 12.06 14.92 5.09
CA ASP A 254 12.63 16.27 5.16
C ASP A 254 11.55 17.27 5.62
N SER A 255 11.20 17.17 6.90
CA SER A 255 10.19 17.99 7.55
C SER A 255 10.79 19.35 7.90
N PHE A 256 10.07 20.42 7.56
CA PHE A 256 10.41 21.79 7.92
C PHE A 256 9.17 22.49 8.50
N GLY A 257 9.38 23.61 9.20
CA GLY A 257 8.29 24.42 9.72
C GLY A 257 7.40 23.63 10.71
N PRO A 258 6.06 23.68 10.57
CA PRO A 258 5.15 23.01 11.51
C PRO A 258 5.37 21.51 11.66
N LEU A 259 5.76 20.80 10.60
CA LEU A 259 5.97 19.34 10.68
C LEU A 259 7.24 18.99 11.47
N ALA A 260 8.28 19.82 11.38
CA ALA A 260 9.47 19.66 12.22
C ALA A 260 9.13 19.90 13.70
N GLN A 261 8.32 20.93 13.98
CA GLN A 261 7.87 21.23 15.34
C GLN A 261 6.97 20.12 15.90
N LEU A 262 6.04 19.59 15.09
CA LEU A 262 5.23 18.43 15.48
C LEU A 262 6.10 17.23 15.82
N LYS A 263 7.11 16.93 15.00
CA LYS A 263 8.05 15.84 15.25
C LYS A 263 8.74 16.01 16.61
N THR A 264 9.28 17.20 16.88
CA THR A 264 9.92 17.50 18.17
C THR A 264 8.95 17.39 19.34
N ALA A 265 7.70 17.84 19.17
CA ALA A 265 6.68 17.70 20.21
C ALA A 265 6.38 16.23 20.52
N LEU A 266 6.23 15.39 19.49
CA LEU A 266 6.04 13.94 19.64
C LEU A 266 7.25 13.30 20.35
N GLU A 267 8.47 13.62 19.94
CA GLU A 267 9.69 13.09 20.58
C GLU A 267 9.81 13.47 22.06
N SER A 268 9.21 14.58 22.49
CA SER A 268 9.16 15.03 23.87
C SER A 268 7.94 14.56 24.67
N SER A 269 7.01 13.84 24.04
CA SER A 269 5.75 13.41 24.65
C SER A 269 5.85 12.00 25.25
N GLU A 270 5.03 11.74 26.26
CA GLU A 270 4.85 10.40 26.83
C GLU A 270 3.60 9.73 26.26
N GLU A 271 3.60 8.40 26.20
CA GLU A 271 2.45 7.59 25.77
C GLU A 271 1.57 7.23 26.99
N PRO A 272 0.23 7.38 26.94
CA PRO A 272 -0.58 7.87 25.82
C PRO A 272 -0.59 9.40 25.70
N LEU A 273 -0.79 9.89 24.48
CA LEU A 273 -0.82 11.32 24.18
C LEU A 273 -2.10 11.97 24.74
N ALA A 274 -1.91 13.04 25.54
CA ALA A 274 -3.03 13.80 26.10
C ALA A 274 -3.84 14.60 25.05
N LYS A 275 -3.21 14.98 23.95
CA LYS A 275 -3.81 15.70 22.81
C LYS A 275 -3.73 14.86 21.56
N SER A 276 -4.66 15.06 20.62
CA SER A 276 -4.62 14.32 19.37
C SER A 276 -3.41 14.81 18.58
N ILE A 277 -2.87 13.93 17.74
CA ILE A 277 -1.76 14.31 16.87
C ILE A 277 -2.19 15.46 15.94
N HIS A 278 -3.48 15.55 15.60
CA HIS A 278 -4.01 16.68 14.86
C HIS A 278 -3.96 17.99 15.66
N GLU A 279 -4.42 18.00 16.91
CA GLU A 279 -4.35 19.17 17.79
C GLU A 279 -2.90 19.62 18.03
N MET A 280 -1.97 18.67 18.17
CA MET A 280 -0.54 18.96 18.27
C MET A 280 -0.01 19.61 16.98
N HIS A 281 -0.45 19.15 15.81
CA HIS A 281 -0.10 19.75 14.53
C HIS A 281 -0.68 21.15 14.36
N GLU A 282 -1.93 21.39 14.76
CA GLU A 282 -2.54 22.73 14.76
C GLU A 282 -1.80 23.70 15.68
N ALA A 283 -1.40 23.25 16.86
CA ALA A 283 -0.59 24.03 17.79
C ALA A 283 0.78 24.39 17.18
N ALA A 284 1.46 23.42 16.55
CA ALA A 284 2.71 23.65 15.83
C ALA A 284 2.54 24.65 14.67
N ARG A 285 1.43 24.58 13.94
CA ARG A 285 1.12 25.55 12.88
C ARG A 285 0.86 26.95 13.42
N THR A 286 0.18 27.07 14.55
CA THR A 286 -0.10 28.35 15.21
C THR A 286 1.18 29.01 15.72
N ALA A 287 2.14 28.21 16.20
CA ALA A 287 3.44 28.69 16.68
C ALA A 287 4.41 29.06 15.54
N ALA A 288 4.26 28.46 14.36
CA ALA A 288 5.14 28.69 13.22
C ALA A 288 4.71 29.91 12.37
N PRO A 289 5.67 30.67 11.80
CA PRO A 289 5.33 31.78 10.92
C PRO A 289 4.71 31.27 9.60
N PRO A 290 3.67 31.94 9.05
CA PRO A 290 2.93 31.44 7.88
C PRO A 290 3.78 31.15 6.64
N LYS A 291 4.91 31.87 6.47
CA LYS A 291 5.85 31.68 5.36
C LYS A 291 6.57 30.32 5.37
N THR A 292 6.46 29.56 6.47
CA THR A 292 7.09 28.25 6.63
C THR A 292 6.12 27.09 6.39
N PHE A 293 4.87 27.38 6.05
CA PHE A 293 3.89 26.34 5.77
C PHE A 293 4.21 25.69 4.43
N SER A 294 4.24 24.37 4.44
CA SER A 294 4.43 23.56 3.24
C SER A 294 3.09 23.02 2.76
N PRO A 295 2.93 22.76 1.45
CA PRO A 295 1.71 22.11 0.94
C PRO A 295 1.39 20.77 1.61
N LEU A 296 2.42 20.08 2.12
CA LEU A 296 2.26 18.84 2.87
C LEU A 296 1.66 19.08 4.25
N SER A 297 2.09 20.14 4.95
CA SER A 297 1.47 20.55 6.22
C SER A 297 0.04 21.05 5.99
N ASP A 298 -0.25 21.74 4.88
CA ASP A 298 -1.61 22.16 4.53
C ASP A 298 -2.51 20.96 4.22
N LEU A 299 -1.98 19.95 3.52
CA LEU A 299 -2.67 18.68 3.27
C LEU A 299 -3.03 17.97 4.57
N MET A 300 -2.06 17.82 5.48
CA MET A 300 -2.28 17.20 6.79
C MET A 300 -3.26 18.02 7.64
N LEU A 301 -3.25 19.35 7.55
CA LEU A 301 -4.26 20.16 8.23
C LEU A 301 -5.67 19.89 7.67
N GLY A 302 -5.82 19.80 6.33
CA GLY A 302 -7.09 19.47 5.69
C GLY A 302 -7.62 18.11 6.12
N LEU A 303 -6.73 17.11 6.18
CA LEU A 303 -7.07 15.75 6.60
C LEU A 303 -7.71 15.68 7.99
N GLY A 304 -7.14 16.33 8.99
CA GLY A 304 -7.70 16.24 10.34
C GLY A 304 -9.02 16.99 10.51
N LYS A 305 -9.30 18.00 9.67
CA LYS A 305 -10.62 18.64 9.62
C LYS A 305 -11.68 17.67 9.08
N ASP A 306 -11.37 16.96 8.00
CA ASP A 306 -12.32 16.05 7.35
C ASP A 306 -12.54 14.75 8.17
N ALA A 307 -11.52 14.30 8.89
CA ALA A 307 -11.56 13.05 9.67
C ALA A 307 -12.48 13.12 10.89
N THR A 308 -12.70 14.31 11.47
CA THR A 308 -13.64 14.48 12.60
C THR A 308 -15.11 14.17 12.26
N ALA A 309 -15.42 13.98 10.97
CA ALA A 309 -16.78 13.74 10.48
C ALA A 309 -17.14 12.27 10.18
N SER A 310 -16.28 11.26 10.45
CA SER A 310 -16.57 9.88 10.02
C SER A 310 -16.16 8.75 10.98
N HIS A 311 -17.15 7.89 11.27
CA HIS A 311 -17.15 6.45 11.61
C HIS A 311 -15.89 5.90 12.34
N PRO A 312 -15.93 5.77 13.68
CA PRO A 312 -14.95 4.99 14.43
C PRO A 312 -15.21 3.50 14.17
N ALA A 313 -14.70 2.97 13.06
CA ALA A 313 -14.60 1.53 12.88
C ALA A 313 -13.52 0.99 13.82
N GLU A 314 -13.76 -0.19 14.39
CA GLU A 314 -12.69 -0.99 14.98
C GLU A 314 -11.55 -1.13 13.97
N HIS A 315 -10.33 -0.86 14.44
CA HIS A 315 -9.17 -0.82 13.57
C HIS A 315 -8.06 -1.67 14.18
N ASP A 316 -7.45 -2.48 13.32
CA ASP A 316 -6.33 -3.30 13.73
C ASP A 316 -5.14 -2.40 14.02
N THR A 317 -4.73 -2.37 15.28
CA THR A 317 -3.59 -1.57 15.74
C THR A 317 -2.29 -2.37 15.75
N THR A 318 -2.40 -3.69 15.55
CA THR A 318 -1.31 -4.65 15.48
C THR A 318 -1.51 -5.62 14.31
N HIS A 319 -0.41 -6.05 13.68
CA HIS A 319 -0.38 -7.11 12.69
C HIS A 319 0.85 -7.96 12.93
N GLN A 320 0.66 -9.23 13.29
CA GLN A 320 1.77 -10.15 13.62
C GLN A 320 2.71 -9.57 14.70
N GLY A 321 2.15 -8.88 15.70
CA GLY A 321 2.92 -8.22 16.78
C GLY A 321 3.51 -6.85 16.42
N LEU A 322 3.52 -6.45 15.14
CA LEU A 322 3.96 -5.13 14.71
C LEU A 322 2.86 -4.10 14.90
N ARG A 323 3.20 -2.90 15.41
CA ARG A 323 2.26 -1.77 15.45
C ARG A 323 1.96 -1.29 14.04
N VAL A 324 0.68 -1.22 13.69
CA VAL A 324 0.23 -0.78 12.36
C VAL A 324 -0.91 0.23 12.45
N TYR A 325 -1.10 0.92 11.32
CA TYR A 325 -2.23 1.76 11.00
C TYR A 325 -2.99 1.13 9.83
N ALA A 326 -4.19 0.65 10.11
CA ALA A 326 -5.04 -0.02 9.14
C ALA A 326 -5.72 0.99 8.20
N VAL A 327 -5.24 1.02 6.95
CA VAL A 327 -5.72 1.89 5.88
C VAL A 327 -6.95 1.28 5.25
N THR A 328 -8.00 2.09 5.17
CA THR A 328 -9.28 1.76 4.55
C THR A 328 -9.55 2.67 3.36
N THR A 329 -10.61 2.37 2.61
CA THR A 329 -11.11 3.23 1.53
C THR A 329 -11.47 4.64 2.02
N TYR A 330 -11.96 4.78 3.26
CA TYR A 330 -12.29 6.09 3.83
C TYR A 330 -11.08 7.00 3.96
N ASP A 331 -9.94 6.45 4.36
CA ASP A 331 -8.68 7.20 4.49
C ASP A 331 -8.24 7.75 3.13
N LEU A 332 -8.36 6.95 2.07
CA LEU A 332 -8.02 7.38 0.71
C LEU A 332 -8.97 8.45 0.18
N ILE A 333 -10.26 8.36 0.49
CA ILE A 333 -11.25 9.38 0.14
C ILE A 333 -10.93 10.70 0.86
N ALA A 334 -10.60 10.65 2.16
CA ALA A 334 -10.20 11.83 2.93
C ALA A 334 -8.94 12.48 2.35
N ILE A 335 -7.91 11.69 2.03
CA ILE A 335 -6.68 12.19 1.39
C ILE A 335 -7.00 12.86 0.06
N ARG A 336 -7.88 12.26 -0.74
CA ARG A 336 -8.29 12.84 -2.02
C ARG A 336 -9.00 14.18 -1.83
N SER A 337 -9.98 14.25 -0.93
CA SER A 337 -10.70 15.49 -0.61
C SER A 337 -9.74 16.58 -0.13
N ALA A 338 -8.82 16.23 0.77
CA ALA A 338 -7.82 17.16 1.27
C ALA A 338 -6.87 17.67 0.17
N ILE A 339 -6.46 16.82 -0.77
CA ILE A 339 -5.68 17.24 -1.96
C ILE A 339 -6.48 18.21 -2.82
N HIS A 340 -7.76 17.94 -3.07
CA HIS A 340 -8.61 18.80 -3.90
C HIS A 340 -8.87 20.15 -3.22
N GLY A 341 -8.89 20.18 -1.89
CA GLY A 341 -9.00 21.39 -1.08
C GLY A 341 -7.72 22.25 -1.06
N LEU A 342 -6.58 21.76 -1.55
CA LEU A 342 -5.36 22.56 -1.64
C LEU A 342 -5.51 23.64 -2.70
N GLY A 343 -5.58 24.90 -2.26
CA GLY A 343 -5.65 26.04 -3.16
C GLY A 343 -5.43 27.36 -2.45
N ASP A 344 -5.17 28.39 -3.23
CA ASP A 344 -5.09 29.78 -2.76
C ASP A 344 -6.21 30.58 -3.44
N ASN A 345 -7.05 31.23 -2.63
CA ASN A 345 -8.19 32.03 -3.10
C ASN A 345 -9.14 31.29 -4.07
N GLY A 346 -9.38 30.00 -3.81
CA GLY A 346 -10.26 29.16 -4.65
C GLY A 346 -9.62 28.66 -5.93
N VAL A 347 -8.33 28.94 -6.17
CA VAL A 347 -7.57 28.36 -7.29
C VAL A 347 -6.85 27.10 -6.78
N PRO A 348 -7.09 25.91 -7.37
CA PRO A 348 -6.41 24.69 -6.99
C PRO A 348 -4.89 24.82 -7.17
N MET A 349 -4.13 24.45 -6.15
CA MET A 349 -2.66 24.44 -6.20
C MET A 349 -2.14 23.29 -7.07
N PHE A 350 -2.88 22.18 -7.10
CA PHE A 350 -2.57 20.99 -7.87
C PHE A 350 -3.78 20.55 -8.71
N ALA A 351 -3.51 19.73 -9.74
CA ALA A 351 -4.57 19.04 -10.46
C ALA A 351 -5.29 18.05 -9.54
N THR A 352 -6.53 17.67 -9.87
CA THR A 352 -7.22 16.65 -9.08
C THR A 352 -6.49 15.30 -9.16
N THR A 353 -6.80 14.39 -8.25
CA THR A 353 -6.26 13.01 -8.27
C THR A 353 -6.68 12.26 -9.53
N GLU A 354 -7.90 12.47 -10.02
CA GLU A 354 -8.45 11.89 -11.24
C GLU A 354 -7.70 12.41 -12.47
N GLU A 355 -7.46 13.72 -12.53
CA GLU A 355 -6.66 14.35 -13.59
C GLU A 355 -5.22 13.86 -13.55
N SER A 356 -4.63 13.75 -12.36
CA SER A 356 -3.27 13.25 -12.16
C SER A 356 -3.13 11.81 -12.66
N LEU A 357 -4.09 10.94 -12.34
CA LEU A 357 -4.13 9.56 -12.84
C LEU A 357 -4.37 9.51 -14.36
N LYS A 358 -5.25 10.37 -14.89
CA LYS A 358 -5.50 10.46 -16.34
C LYS A 358 -4.25 10.89 -17.12
N HIS A 359 -3.46 11.80 -16.55
CA HIS A 359 -2.18 12.25 -17.12
C HIS A 359 -1.02 11.29 -16.80
N PHE A 360 -1.22 10.34 -15.90
CA PHE A 360 -0.28 9.27 -15.64
C PHE A 360 -0.31 8.28 -16.81
N HIS A 361 0.72 8.35 -17.64
CA HIS A 361 0.93 7.42 -18.74
C HIS A 361 1.99 6.39 -18.35
N PRO A 362 1.57 5.17 -17.95
CA PRO A 362 2.54 4.20 -17.53
C PRO A 362 3.42 3.75 -18.70
N ASP A 363 4.72 3.63 -18.46
CA ASP A 363 5.61 2.97 -19.41
C ASP A 363 5.33 1.48 -19.34
N ARG A 364 4.46 1.00 -20.24
CA ARG A 364 4.01 -0.40 -20.30
C ARG A 364 5.16 -1.40 -20.45
N LYS A 365 6.38 -0.96 -20.76
CA LYS A 365 7.57 -1.81 -20.89
C LYS A 365 8.50 -1.73 -19.68
N ALA A 366 8.20 -0.91 -18.68
CA ALA A 366 9.01 -0.85 -17.47
C ALA A 366 8.98 -2.20 -16.74
N ALA A 367 10.16 -2.63 -16.27
CA ALA A 367 10.30 -3.84 -15.48
C ALA A 367 9.40 -3.81 -14.23
N GLY A 368 8.83 -4.96 -13.88
CA GLY A 368 7.96 -5.13 -12.71
C GLY A 368 6.49 -4.73 -12.93
N ILE A 369 6.14 -4.18 -14.10
CA ILE A 369 4.74 -3.83 -14.40
C ILE A 369 4.04 -5.04 -15.05
N PRO A 370 2.96 -5.57 -14.45
CA PRO A 370 2.19 -6.63 -15.08
C PRO A 370 1.49 -6.14 -16.35
N HIS A 371 1.57 -6.93 -17.41
CA HIS A 371 1.01 -6.63 -18.74
C HIS A 371 -0.42 -7.13 -18.89
N ASP A 372 -0.74 -8.27 -18.28
CA ASP A 372 -2.04 -8.93 -18.29
C ASP A 372 -2.39 -9.47 -16.90
N TYR A 373 -3.57 -10.07 -16.77
CA TYR A 373 -4.10 -10.56 -15.50
C TYR A 373 -3.40 -11.84 -15.00
N LEU A 374 -2.84 -12.67 -15.90
CA LEU A 374 -2.09 -13.86 -15.49
C LEU A 374 -0.76 -13.46 -14.86
N GLN A 375 -0.07 -12.50 -15.47
CA GLN A 375 1.13 -11.92 -14.92
C GLN A 375 0.82 -11.12 -13.65
N LEU A 376 -0.29 -10.37 -13.61
CA LEU A 376 -0.76 -9.69 -12.40
C LEU A 376 -0.93 -10.66 -11.24
N ARG A 377 -1.63 -11.77 -11.45
CA ARG A 377 -1.82 -12.81 -10.43
C ARG A 377 -0.49 -13.34 -9.92
N SER A 378 0.42 -13.72 -10.82
CA SER A 378 1.75 -14.20 -10.45
C SER A 378 2.58 -13.15 -9.69
N PHE A 379 2.56 -11.89 -10.13
CA PHE A 379 3.29 -10.80 -9.49
C PHE A 379 2.71 -10.47 -8.12
N HIS A 380 1.38 -10.50 -7.99
CA HIS A 380 0.69 -10.23 -6.74
C HIS A 380 1.01 -11.29 -5.69
N GLN A 381 0.87 -12.57 -6.04
CA GLN A 381 1.25 -13.67 -5.15
C GLN A 381 2.74 -13.58 -4.74
N ARG A 382 3.64 -13.41 -5.71
CA ARG A 382 5.09 -13.33 -5.43
C ARG A 382 5.45 -12.15 -4.53
N ALA A 383 4.86 -10.98 -4.77
CA ALA A 383 5.14 -9.80 -3.98
C ALA A 383 4.58 -9.90 -2.57
N TRP A 384 3.41 -10.54 -2.39
CA TRP A 384 2.88 -10.84 -1.08
C TRP A 384 3.81 -11.79 -0.32
N LEU A 385 4.20 -12.92 -0.92
CA LEU A 385 5.15 -13.86 -0.32
C LEU A 385 6.47 -13.19 0.04
N HIS A 386 7.00 -12.36 -0.87
CA HIS A 386 8.22 -11.61 -0.62
C HIS A 386 8.10 -10.69 0.59
N GLU A 387 6.97 -10.00 0.74
CA GLU A 387 6.74 -9.13 1.88
C GLU A 387 6.56 -9.91 3.18
N GLN A 388 5.82 -11.02 3.17
CA GLN A 388 5.67 -11.91 4.33
C GLN A 388 7.03 -12.46 4.81
N ARG A 389 7.89 -12.90 3.88
CA ARG A 389 9.27 -13.30 4.20
C ARG A 389 10.05 -12.19 4.89
N ARG A 390 9.92 -10.95 4.40
CA ARG A 390 10.60 -9.79 5.00
C ARG A 390 10.08 -9.49 6.40
N ILE A 391 8.77 -9.58 6.62
CA ILE A 391 8.13 -9.38 7.93
C ILE A 391 8.62 -10.42 8.93
N ILE A 392 8.51 -11.72 8.59
CA ILE A 392 8.93 -12.81 9.47
C ILE A 392 10.42 -12.70 9.81
N ARG A 393 11.28 -12.40 8.81
CA ARG A 393 12.71 -12.20 9.05
C ARG A 393 13.00 -10.99 9.94
N ALA A 394 12.23 -9.91 9.83
CA ALA A 394 12.39 -8.75 10.70
C ALA A 394 12.00 -9.09 12.15
N LEU A 395 10.89 -9.81 12.33
CA LEU A 395 10.42 -10.27 13.65
C LEU A 395 11.40 -11.23 14.34
N ARG A 396 12.21 -11.97 13.60
CA ARG A 396 13.28 -12.84 14.17
C ARG A 396 14.52 -12.08 14.63
N LYS A 397 14.69 -10.82 14.22
CA LYS A 397 15.87 -9.99 14.52
C LYS A 397 15.67 -9.05 15.71
N GLU A 398 14.41 -8.78 16.05
CA GLU A 398 14.01 -8.08 17.28
C GLU A 398 14.00 -9.05 18.46
#